data_AF-A9WV77-F1
#
_entry.id   AF-A9WV77-F1
#
_cell.length_a   1.000
_cell.length_b   1.000
_cell.length_c   1.000
_cell.angle_alpha   90.00
_cell.angle_beta   90.00
_cell.angle_gamma   90.00
#
_symmetry.space_group_name_H-M   'P 1'
#
loop_
_entity.id
_entity.type
_entity.pdbx_description
1 polymer ?
#
loop_
_entity_poly.entity_id
_entity_poly.type
_entity_poly.pdbx_seq_one_letter_code
_entity_poly.pdbx_strand_id
1 'polypeptide(L)'
;MRRCVSCRARSCKSASNLACYATLLVVGLEWTLVQPRSRTSWRIACSVSVQIMYIYRPARLDPNVPIEDTIGAMAELVEAGFVRHIGLSEVGVDTIRRAAAVHPIADLQIEYSLISRSIEAKILPVLRELGIGVTAYGVLSRGLLSGHWRADRTADETDFRAYSPRFQGDNLDHNLRLVEALRGVAVARGVSVAQIAIAWVAAQGADIVPLVGARTRERLNESLGEKELVLSAEDIVTIEAAIPADAAAGSRYDESQMAMLDSER
;
A
#
# COMPACT_ATOMS: atom_id res chain seq x y z
N MET A 1 -36.12 -6.64 8.51
CA MET A 1 -35.36 -7.24 9.63
C MET A 1 -35.06 -8.70 9.32
N ARG A 2 -33.85 -9.04 8.87
CA ARG A 2 -33.40 -10.43 8.70
C ARG A 2 -32.04 -10.57 9.39
N ARG A 3 -31.87 -11.69 10.11
CA ARG A 3 -30.93 -11.92 11.22
C ARG A 3 -29.45 -11.91 10.77
N CYS A 4 -28.58 -11.27 11.56
CA CYS A 4 -27.13 -11.53 11.52
C CYS A 4 -26.89 -13.03 11.77
N VAL A 5 -26.15 -13.67 10.87
CA VAL A 5 -25.68 -15.05 11.06
C VAL A 5 -24.49 -15.00 12.02
N SER A 6 -24.64 -15.55 13.22
CA SER A 6 -23.50 -15.70 14.14
C SER A 6 -22.67 -16.92 13.73
N CYS A 7 -21.43 -16.70 13.29
CA CYS A 7 -20.47 -17.80 13.15
C CYS A 7 -19.83 -18.05 14.53
N ARG A 8 -19.98 -19.25 15.09
CA ARG A 8 -19.25 -19.70 16.28
C ARG A 8 -17.97 -20.38 15.81
N ALA A 9 -16.86 -19.66 15.82
CA ALA A 9 -15.54 -20.30 15.74
C ALA A 9 -15.35 -21.16 17.00
N ARG A 10 -15.05 -22.45 16.83
CA ARG A 10 -14.72 -23.33 17.96
C ARG A 10 -13.30 -23.05 18.43
N SER A 11 -13.21 -22.49 19.64
CA SER A 11 -12.05 -22.50 20.55
C SER A 11 -10.65 -22.45 19.92
N CYS A 12 -10.21 -21.26 19.49
CA CYS A 12 -8.78 -20.94 19.48
C CYS A 12 -8.44 -20.38 20.87
N LYS A 13 -7.63 -21.11 21.66
CA LYS A 13 -7.46 -20.91 23.11
C LYS A 13 -6.45 -19.83 23.53
N SER A 14 -5.89 -19.04 22.62
CA SER A 14 -4.99 -17.94 22.99
C SER A 14 -5.08 -16.75 22.05
N ALA A 15 -6.13 -15.93 22.22
CA ALA A 15 -6.21 -14.62 21.61
C ALA A 15 -6.44 -13.57 22.71
N SER A 16 -5.35 -12.96 23.17
CA SER A 16 -5.39 -11.70 23.92
C SER A 16 -4.73 -10.67 23.01
N ASN A 17 -5.49 -9.65 22.59
CA ASN A 17 -5.03 -8.45 21.87
C ASN A 17 -4.89 -8.51 20.33
N LEU A 18 -5.75 -9.24 19.63
CA LEU A 18 -5.90 -9.06 18.18
C LEU A 18 -6.72 -7.79 17.86
N ALA A 19 -6.02 -6.68 17.66
CA ALA A 19 -6.51 -5.55 16.87
C ALA A 19 -5.85 -5.60 15.48
N CYS A 20 -6.23 -6.59 14.66
CA CYS A 20 -5.89 -6.56 13.24
C CYS A 20 -6.69 -5.44 12.58
N TYR A 21 -6.04 -4.30 12.35
CA TYR A 21 -6.47 -3.40 11.28
C TYR A 21 -6.36 -4.19 9.97
N ALA A 22 -7.35 -4.11 9.09
CA ALA A 22 -7.34 -4.76 7.78
C ALA A 22 -7.48 -3.69 6.70
N THR A 23 -6.60 -3.70 5.70
CA THR A 23 -6.73 -2.81 4.53
C THR A 23 -7.48 -3.55 3.43
N LEU A 24 -8.76 -3.23 3.26
CA LEU A 24 -9.59 -3.72 2.16
C LEU A 24 -9.40 -2.85 0.91
N LEU A 25 -9.22 -3.49 -0.25
CA LEU A 25 -9.53 -2.86 -1.53
C LEU A 25 -11.02 -3.08 -1.81
N VAL A 26 -11.85 -2.15 -1.32
CA VAL A 26 -13.26 -2.02 -1.69
C VAL A 26 -13.55 -0.54 -1.93
N VAL A 27 -14.26 -0.26 -3.02
CA VAL A 27 -14.63 1.09 -3.46
C VAL A 27 -15.49 1.79 -2.41
N GLY A 28 -14.92 2.79 -1.73
CA GLY A 28 -15.63 3.85 -1.00
C GLY A 28 -16.26 3.48 0.35
N LEU A 29 -16.20 4.44 1.27
CA LEU A 29 -16.99 4.65 2.51
C LEU A 29 -16.29 4.35 3.86
N GLU A 30 -16.61 5.23 4.83
CA GLU A 30 -16.04 5.39 6.17
C GLU A 30 -16.48 4.32 7.19
N TRP A 31 -15.69 4.17 8.28
CA TRP A 31 -15.90 3.20 9.36
C TRP A 31 -15.89 3.83 10.75
N THR A 32 -16.63 3.23 11.69
CA THR A 32 -16.56 3.51 13.14
C THR A 32 -16.24 2.21 13.88
N LEU A 33 -15.22 2.23 14.75
CA LEU A 33 -14.75 1.09 15.55
C LEU A 33 -15.80 0.65 16.58
N VAL A 34 -16.13 -0.65 16.61
CA VAL A 34 -16.85 -1.26 17.74
C VAL A 34 -15.93 -2.26 18.43
N GLN A 35 -15.51 -1.93 19.65
CA GLN A 35 -14.69 -2.78 20.53
C GLN A 35 -15.43 -4.10 20.88
N PRO A 36 -14.70 -5.23 21.00
CA PRO A 36 -15.29 -6.53 21.32
C PRO A 36 -15.82 -6.58 22.76
N ARG A 37 -17.04 -7.11 22.95
CA ARG A 37 -17.68 -7.24 24.28
C ARG A 37 -17.30 -8.53 25.03
N SER A 38 -16.64 -9.51 24.39
CA SER A 38 -16.07 -10.71 25.06
C SER A 38 -15.18 -11.56 24.13
N ARG A 39 -14.31 -12.38 24.74
CA ARG A 39 -13.22 -13.22 24.16
C ARG A 39 -13.66 -14.35 23.20
N THR A 40 -14.95 -14.55 22.95
CA THR A 40 -15.47 -15.75 22.25
C THR A 40 -16.37 -15.46 21.05
N SER A 41 -16.53 -14.19 20.65
CA SER A 41 -17.24 -13.84 19.42
C SER A 41 -16.51 -12.78 18.62
N TRP A 42 -15.96 -13.18 17.47
CA TRP A 42 -15.66 -12.25 16.39
C TRP A 42 -16.97 -11.88 15.72
N ARG A 43 -17.46 -10.67 15.95
CA ARG A 43 -18.48 -10.07 15.08
C ARG A 43 -17.72 -9.22 14.07
N ILE A 44 -17.60 -9.71 12.84
CA ILE A 44 -17.36 -8.81 11.70
C ILE A 44 -18.65 -7.98 11.59
N ALA A 45 -18.64 -6.78 12.17
CA ALA A 45 -19.72 -5.82 11.99
C ALA A 45 -19.61 -5.27 10.57
N CYS A 46 -20.10 -6.04 9.59
CA CYS A 46 -20.19 -5.58 8.21
C CYS A 46 -21.32 -4.54 8.13
N SER A 47 -20.97 -3.27 7.93
CA SER A 47 -21.92 -2.25 7.45
C SER A 47 -22.25 -2.42 5.97
N VAL A 48 -21.47 -3.24 5.26
CA VAL A 48 -21.60 -3.49 3.83
C VAL A 48 -22.31 -4.82 3.61
N SER A 49 -23.31 -4.85 2.73
CA SER A 49 -24.00 -6.08 2.32
C SER A 49 -23.15 -6.92 1.35
N VAL A 50 -21.85 -7.09 1.62
CA VAL A 50 -20.96 -7.91 0.80
C VAL A 50 -21.18 -9.37 1.15
N GLN A 51 -21.50 -10.18 0.14
CA GLN A 51 -21.62 -11.64 0.31
C GLN A 51 -20.25 -12.34 0.32
N ILE A 52 -19.25 -11.80 -0.40
CA ILE A 52 -17.90 -12.37 -0.54
C ILE A 52 -16.84 -11.26 -0.66
N MET A 53 -15.76 -11.36 0.11
CA MET A 53 -14.56 -10.52 -0.02
C MET A 53 -13.62 -11.06 -1.09
N TYR A 54 -13.18 -10.24 -2.05
CA TYR A 54 -12.24 -10.72 -3.08
C TYR A 54 -10.83 -10.90 -2.53
N ILE A 55 -10.27 -9.88 -1.89
CA ILE A 55 -8.96 -9.96 -1.25
C ILE A 55 -9.08 -9.50 0.19
N TYR A 56 -8.63 -10.32 1.13
CA TYR A 56 -8.53 -9.97 2.54
C TYR A 56 -7.07 -9.93 2.97
N ARG A 57 -6.67 -8.88 3.70
CA ARG A 57 -5.29 -8.66 4.13
C ARG A 57 -5.24 -8.16 5.58
N PRO A 58 -4.30 -8.62 6.41
CA PRO A 58 -3.92 -7.88 7.60
C PRO A 58 -3.31 -6.54 7.16
N ALA A 59 -3.61 -5.44 7.85
CA ALA A 59 -3.04 -4.13 7.53
C ALA A 59 -1.56 -4.04 7.93
N ARG A 60 -1.16 -4.79 8.97
CA ARG A 60 0.20 -4.91 9.48
C ARG A 60 0.42 -6.31 10.06
N LEU A 61 1.68 -6.72 10.13
CA LEU A 61 2.13 -7.87 10.91
C LEU A 61 1.96 -7.57 12.41
N ASP A 62 1.34 -8.50 13.14
CA ASP A 62 1.40 -8.49 14.61
C ASP A 62 2.69 -9.21 15.05
N PRO A 63 3.64 -8.54 15.72
CA PRO A 63 4.89 -9.15 16.12
C PRO A 63 4.72 -10.26 17.18
N ASN A 64 3.56 -10.35 17.82
CA ASN A 64 3.29 -11.34 18.86
C ASN A 64 2.58 -12.60 18.34
N VAL A 65 2.18 -12.62 17.07
CA VAL A 65 1.44 -13.73 16.46
C VAL A 65 2.25 -14.26 15.28
N PRO A 66 2.61 -15.57 15.27
CA PRO A 66 3.22 -16.18 14.09
C PRO A 66 2.37 -15.92 12.84
N ILE A 67 3.03 -15.59 11.72
CA ILE A 67 2.31 -15.30 10.48
C ILE A 67 1.50 -16.52 10.02
N GLU A 68 1.97 -17.72 10.30
CA GLU A 68 1.31 -18.98 9.98
C GLU A 68 -0.07 -19.10 10.63
N ASP A 69 -0.19 -18.68 11.89
CA ASP A 69 -1.48 -18.70 12.61
C ASP A 69 -2.46 -17.70 11.99
N THR A 70 -1.95 -16.53 11.59
CA THR A 70 -2.75 -15.50 10.91
C THR A 70 -3.26 -15.99 9.56
N ILE A 71 -2.37 -16.58 8.76
CA ILE A 71 -2.72 -17.07 7.41
C ILE A 71 -3.59 -18.32 7.50
N GLY A 72 -3.35 -19.21 8.46
CA GLY A 72 -4.22 -20.37 8.72
C GLY A 72 -5.65 -19.94 9.05
N ALA A 73 -5.82 -18.96 9.95
CA ALA A 73 -7.14 -18.41 10.26
C ALA A 73 -7.81 -17.75 9.04
N MET A 74 -7.04 -17.09 8.17
CA MET A 74 -7.56 -16.52 6.92
C MET A 74 -7.92 -17.61 5.89
N ALA A 75 -7.20 -18.73 5.85
CA ALA A 75 -7.50 -19.86 4.99
C ALA A 75 -8.87 -20.49 5.35
N GLU A 76 -9.21 -20.60 6.64
CA GLU A 76 -10.55 -21.04 7.07
C GLU A 76 -11.66 -20.14 6.51
N LEU A 77 -11.41 -18.83 6.36
CA LEU A 77 -12.36 -17.90 5.75
C LEU A 77 -12.49 -18.10 4.23
N VAL A 78 -11.41 -18.53 3.57
CA VAL A 78 -11.42 -18.91 2.16
C VAL A 78 -12.24 -20.19 1.97
N GLU A 79 -11.98 -21.22 2.77
CA GLU A 79 -12.72 -22.48 2.75
C GLU A 79 -14.21 -22.30 3.03
N ALA A 80 -14.56 -21.41 3.96
CA ALA A 80 -15.94 -21.06 4.26
C ALA A 80 -16.61 -20.20 3.16
N GLY A 81 -15.87 -19.78 2.13
CA GLY A 81 -16.38 -19.01 0.99
C GLY A 81 -16.59 -17.52 1.27
N PHE A 82 -16.11 -17.00 2.42
CA PHE A 82 -16.22 -15.59 2.76
C PHE A 82 -15.14 -14.74 2.08
N VAL A 83 -13.99 -15.33 1.77
CA VAL A 83 -12.83 -14.69 1.15
C VAL A 83 -12.43 -15.46 -0.11
N ARG A 84 -12.06 -14.78 -1.20
CA ARG A 84 -11.51 -15.44 -2.40
C ARG A 84 -9.99 -15.58 -2.35
N HIS A 85 -9.31 -14.54 -1.91
CA HIS A 85 -7.86 -14.46 -1.92
C HIS A 85 -7.31 -13.82 -0.64
N ILE A 86 -6.11 -14.26 -0.26
CA ILE A 86 -5.35 -13.71 0.86
C ILE A 86 -4.27 -12.80 0.29
N GLY A 87 -4.11 -11.62 0.87
CA GLY A 87 -2.95 -10.76 0.60
C GLY A 87 -2.23 -10.39 1.90
N LEU A 88 -1.06 -9.80 1.75
CA LEU A 88 -0.19 -9.33 2.83
C LEU A 88 -0.02 -7.81 2.75
N SER A 89 0.52 -7.21 3.81
CA SER A 89 0.79 -5.77 3.85
C SER A 89 2.07 -5.47 4.62
N GLU A 90 3.02 -4.77 3.99
CA GLU A 90 4.25 -4.26 4.62
C GLU A 90 5.06 -5.33 5.40
N VAL A 91 5.31 -6.46 4.77
CA VAL A 91 6.11 -7.58 5.32
C VAL A 91 7.35 -7.87 4.47
N GLY A 92 8.39 -8.39 5.11
CA GLY A 92 9.68 -8.73 4.53
C GLY A 92 9.74 -10.16 3.99
N VAL A 93 10.88 -10.51 3.39
CA VAL A 93 11.10 -11.76 2.65
C VAL A 93 10.79 -13.01 3.46
N ASP A 94 11.27 -13.08 4.70
CA ASP A 94 11.10 -14.27 5.56
C ASP A 94 9.62 -14.49 5.90
N THR A 95 8.91 -13.42 6.25
CA THR A 95 7.47 -13.44 6.54
C THR A 95 6.66 -13.85 5.31
N ILE A 96 7.01 -13.31 4.12
CA ILE A 96 6.35 -13.66 2.85
C ILE A 96 6.47 -15.17 2.58
N ARG A 97 7.66 -15.74 2.68
CA ARG A 97 7.89 -17.17 2.41
C ARG A 97 7.13 -18.06 3.38
N ARG A 98 7.14 -17.71 4.67
CA ARG A 98 6.39 -18.43 5.72
C ARG A 98 4.88 -18.37 5.48
N ALA A 99 4.35 -17.21 5.11
CA ALA A 99 2.94 -17.05 4.77
C ALA A 99 2.55 -17.91 3.55
N ALA A 100 3.33 -17.85 2.48
CA ALA A 100 3.07 -18.60 1.24
C ALA A 100 3.16 -20.13 1.41
N ALA A 101 3.94 -20.59 2.40
CA ALA A 101 4.01 -22.02 2.75
C ALA A 101 2.72 -22.55 3.41
N VAL A 102 1.89 -21.68 3.98
CA VAL A 102 0.63 -22.05 4.63
C VAL A 102 -0.54 -22.04 3.66
N HIS A 103 -0.68 -20.96 2.87
CA HIS A 103 -1.75 -20.82 1.88
C HIS A 103 -1.30 -19.92 0.73
N PRO A 104 -1.76 -20.13 -0.52
CA PRO A 104 -1.50 -19.21 -1.62
C PRO A 104 -1.81 -17.75 -1.28
N ILE A 105 -0.84 -16.87 -1.58
CA ILE A 105 -0.93 -15.43 -1.39
C ILE A 105 -1.10 -14.78 -2.78
N ALA A 106 -2.11 -13.94 -2.93
CA ALA A 106 -2.40 -13.27 -4.19
C ALA A 106 -1.56 -12.01 -4.38
N ASP A 107 -1.39 -11.20 -3.34
CA ASP A 107 -0.62 -9.97 -3.44
C ASP A 107 0.04 -9.52 -2.13
N LEU A 108 1.08 -8.70 -2.26
CA LEU A 108 1.63 -7.87 -1.19
C LEU A 108 1.28 -6.40 -1.47
N GLN A 109 0.59 -5.77 -0.52
CA GLN A 109 0.44 -4.31 -0.52
C GLN A 109 1.64 -3.67 0.18
N ILE A 110 2.41 -2.86 -0.55
CA ILE A 110 3.64 -2.25 -0.05
C ILE A 110 3.85 -0.90 -0.72
N GLU A 111 4.56 0.03 -0.08
CA GLU A 111 4.88 1.30 -0.74
C GLU A 111 5.88 1.04 -1.87
N TYR A 112 5.56 1.56 -3.05
CA TYR A 112 6.46 1.52 -4.18
C TYR A 112 6.19 2.72 -5.08
N SER A 113 7.24 3.48 -5.37
CA SER A 113 7.18 4.70 -6.19
C SER A 113 8.57 5.06 -6.71
N LEU A 114 8.64 6.03 -7.62
CA LEU A 114 9.92 6.57 -8.11
C LEU A 114 10.90 6.95 -7.00
N ILE A 115 10.40 7.37 -5.84
CA ILE A 115 11.21 7.85 -4.71
C ILE A 115 11.20 6.90 -3.50
N SER A 116 10.59 5.73 -3.62
CA SER A 116 10.62 4.66 -2.62
C SER A 116 10.76 3.33 -3.36
N ARG A 117 12.01 2.88 -3.54
CA ARG A 117 12.38 1.71 -4.37
C ARG A 117 13.01 0.57 -3.56
N SER A 118 12.91 0.60 -2.23
CA SER A 118 13.55 -0.37 -1.30
C SER A 118 13.21 -1.83 -1.60
N ILE A 119 12.00 -2.09 -2.12
CA ILE A 119 11.53 -3.45 -2.40
C ILE A 119 12.28 -4.13 -3.55
N GLU A 120 12.90 -3.37 -4.46
CA GLU A 120 13.48 -3.89 -5.71
C GLU A 120 14.62 -4.88 -5.47
N ALA A 121 15.42 -4.65 -4.43
CA ALA A 121 16.62 -5.43 -4.17
C ALA A 121 16.35 -6.85 -3.62
N LYS A 122 15.28 -7.02 -2.82
CA LYS A 122 15.05 -8.26 -2.06
C LYS A 122 13.62 -8.78 -2.13
N ILE A 123 12.63 -7.91 -1.92
CA ILE A 123 11.22 -8.31 -1.81
C ILE A 123 10.64 -8.63 -3.18
N LEU A 124 10.78 -7.73 -4.15
CA LEU A 124 10.19 -7.88 -5.49
C LEU A 124 10.65 -9.16 -6.21
N PRO A 125 11.95 -9.56 -6.18
CA PRO A 125 12.37 -10.85 -6.73
C PRO A 125 11.66 -12.06 -6.11
N VAL A 126 11.49 -12.06 -4.78
CA VAL A 126 10.82 -13.15 -4.06
C VAL A 126 9.34 -13.21 -4.40
N LEU A 127 8.67 -12.05 -4.51
CA LEU A 127 7.25 -12.01 -4.92
C LEU A 127 7.08 -12.63 -6.31
N ARG A 128 7.95 -12.27 -7.26
CA ARG A 128 7.92 -12.82 -8.62
C ARG A 128 8.21 -14.32 -8.66
N GLU A 129 9.20 -14.78 -7.89
CA GLU A 129 9.51 -16.21 -7.73
C GLU A 129 8.28 -17.00 -7.26
N LEU A 130 7.53 -16.45 -6.31
CA LEU A 130 6.34 -17.08 -5.73
C LEU A 130 5.05 -16.82 -6.52
N GLY A 131 5.10 -16.03 -7.59
CA GLY A 131 3.91 -15.64 -8.36
C GLY A 131 2.94 -14.72 -7.62
N ILE A 132 3.43 -13.93 -6.66
CA ILE A 132 2.65 -12.99 -5.85
C ILE A 132 2.69 -11.61 -6.50
N GLY A 133 1.52 -10.99 -6.69
CA GLY A 133 1.42 -9.63 -7.23
C GLY A 133 1.79 -8.54 -6.22
N VAL A 134 1.95 -7.31 -6.69
CA VAL A 134 2.19 -6.12 -5.86
C VAL A 134 1.04 -5.14 -6.02
N THR A 135 0.46 -4.75 -4.90
CA THR A 135 -0.42 -3.57 -4.85
C THR A 135 0.41 -2.39 -4.31
N ALA A 136 0.91 -1.54 -5.21
CA ALA A 136 1.80 -0.45 -4.86
C ALA A 136 1.01 0.74 -4.31
N TYR A 137 1.16 1.07 -3.03
CA TYR A 137 0.62 2.31 -2.48
C TYR A 137 1.68 3.42 -2.44
N GLY A 138 1.23 4.66 -2.19
CA GLY A 138 2.15 5.78 -2.03
C GLY A 138 2.86 6.16 -3.34
N VAL A 139 2.30 5.78 -4.49
CA VAL A 139 2.82 6.05 -5.84
C VAL A 139 3.16 7.52 -6.04
N LEU A 140 2.36 8.44 -5.48
CA LEU A 140 2.60 9.88 -5.56
C LEU A 140 3.36 10.46 -4.36
N SER A 141 3.99 9.60 -3.55
CA SER A 141 4.63 9.91 -2.25
C SER A 141 3.84 10.92 -1.44
N ARG A 142 2.58 10.58 -1.13
CA ARG A 142 1.69 11.39 -0.28
C ARG A 142 1.44 12.80 -0.85
N GLY A 143 1.50 12.93 -2.17
CA GLY A 143 1.23 14.18 -2.89
C GLY A 143 2.47 14.95 -3.30
N LEU A 144 3.68 14.54 -2.91
CA LEU A 144 4.92 15.18 -3.35
C LEU A 144 5.07 15.12 -4.88
N LEU A 145 4.76 13.97 -5.50
CA LEU A 145 4.79 13.77 -6.95
C LEU A 145 3.48 14.17 -7.65
N SER A 146 2.55 14.83 -6.94
CA SER A 146 1.32 15.34 -7.58
C SER A 146 1.55 16.58 -8.44
N GLY A 147 2.72 17.20 -8.34
CA GLY A 147 3.05 18.44 -9.04
C GLY A 147 2.51 19.73 -8.40
N HIS A 148 1.73 19.62 -7.31
CA HIS A 148 1.09 20.75 -6.62
C HIS A 148 1.75 21.13 -5.29
N TRP A 149 2.71 20.35 -4.82
CA TRP A 149 3.39 20.64 -3.56
C TRP A 149 4.35 21.82 -3.74
N ARG A 150 4.38 22.72 -2.76
CA ARG A 150 5.27 23.88 -2.73
C ARG A 150 5.89 24.02 -1.34
N ALA A 151 7.09 24.57 -1.27
CA ALA A 151 7.82 24.76 -0.01
C ALA A 151 7.13 25.73 0.96
N ASP A 152 6.36 26.69 0.44
CA ASP A 152 5.59 27.67 1.20
C ASP A 152 4.27 27.12 1.75
N ARG A 153 3.92 25.87 1.43
CA ARG A 153 2.70 25.25 1.93
C ARG A 153 2.84 24.95 3.41
N THR A 154 2.11 25.70 4.24
CA THR A 154 1.83 25.32 5.61
C THR A 154 1.00 24.04 5.61
N ALA A 155 1.59 22.93 6.08
CA ALA A 155 0.83 21.74 6.40
C ALA A 155 -0.04 22.04 7.64
N ASP A 156 -1.33 21.76 7.57
CA ASP A 156 -2.20 21.85 8.74
C ASP A 156 -1.65 20.93 9.86
N GLU A 157 -1.81 21.28 11.13
CA GLU A 157 -1.27 20.47 12.25
C GLU A 157 -1.76 19.02 12.29
N THR A 158 -2.89 18.74 11.61
CA THR A 158 -3.49 17.42 11.45
C THR A 158 -2.92 16.63 10.26
N ASP A 159 -2.11 17.26 9.42
CA ASP A 159 -1.45 16.65 8.27
C ASP A 159 -0.17 15.95 8.72
N PHE A 160 -0.18 14.61 8.71
CA PHE A 160 0.98 13.82 9.15
C PHE A 160 2.28 14.16 8.40
N ARG A 161 2.21 14.76 7.20
CA ARG A 161 3.40 15.20 6.45
C ARG A 161 4.20 16.24 7.23
N ALA A 162 3.58 16.98 8.14
CA ALA A 162 4.27 17.89 9.07
C ALA A 162 5.29 17.17 9.97
N TYR A 163 5.21 15.84 10.11
CA TYR A 163 6.11 15.02 10.93
C TYR A 163 6.95 14.04 10.10
N SER A 164 6.75 13.97 8.79
CA SER A 164 7.49 13.06 7.91
C SER A 164 8.84 13.68 7.52
N PRO A 165 9.99 13.01 7.78
CA PRO A 165 11.31 13.57 7.48
C PRO A 165 11.50 14.02 6.03
N ARG A 166 10.83 13.34 5.08
CA ARG A 166 10.83 13.68 3.65
C ARG A 166 10.28 15.07 3.31
N PHE A 167 9.47 15.65 4.20
CA PHE A 167 8.79 16.93 4.03
C PHE A 167 9.38 18.04 4.92
N GLN A 168 10.56 17.83 5.52
CA GLN A 168 11.19 18.78 6.44
C GLN A 168 12.42 19.47 5.86
N GLY A 169 12.53 20.79 6.07
CA GLY A 169 13.72 21.59 5.79
C GLY A 169 14.41 21.26 4.45
N ASP A 170 15.72 21.05 4.51
CA ASP A 170 16.55 20.76 3.33
C ASP A 170 16.13 19.49 2.58
N ASN A 171 15.50 18.51 3.24
CA ASN A 171 14.97 17.32 2.57
C ASN A 171 13.84 17.69 1.62
N LEU A 172 12.95 18.59 2.03
CA LEU A 172 11.85 19.05 1.18
C LEU A 172 12.39 19.79 -0.04
N ASP A 173 13.32 20.72 0.17
CA ASP A 173 13.93 21.49 -0.92
C ASP A 173 14.66 20.60 -1.92
N HIS A 174 15.37 19.58 -1.41
CA HIS A 174 16.01 18.57 -2.25
C HIS A 174 15.00 17.78 -3.07
N ASN A 175 13.96 17.27 -2.41
CA ASN A 175 12.94 16.47 -3.06
C ASN A 175 12.14 17.28 -4.10
N LEU A 176 11.90 18.57 -3.86
CA LEU A 176 11.26 19.45 -4.83
C LEU A 176 12.11 19.66 -6.10
N ARG A 177 13.44 19.66 -6.00
CA ARG A 177 14.33 19.69 -7.18
C ARG A 177 14.19 18.42 -8.02
N LEU A 178 14.03 17.25 -7.39
CA LEU A 178 13.75 15.99 -8.09
C LEU A 178 12.38 16.04 -8.80
N VAL A 179 11.36 16.57 -8.13
CA VAL A 179 10.02 16.77 -8.73
C VAL A 179 10.11 17.69 -9.95
N GLU A 180 10.92 18.74 -9.89
CA GLU A 180 11.08 19.67 -11.01
C GLU A 180 11.84 19.04 -12.19
N ALA A 181 12.85 18.21 -11.93
CA ALA A 181 13.49 17.43 -12.98
C ALA A 181 12.49 16.50 -13.68
N LEU A 182 11.64 15.80 -12.91
CA LEU A 182 10.57 14.96 -13.46
C LEU A 182 9.51 15.79 -14.22
N ARG A 183 9.25 17.02 -13.79
CA ARG A 183 8.35 17.94 -14.49
C ARG A 183 8.85 18.25 -15.89
N GLY A 184 10.16 18.40 -16.09
CA GLY A 184 10.75 18.56 -17.42
C GLY A 184 10.38 17.40 -18.36
N VAL A 185 10.45 16.15 -17.87
CA VAL A 185 10.04 14.95 -18.61
C VAL A 185 8.55 14.97 -18.93
N ALA A 186 7.72 15.30 -17.94
CA ALA A 186 6.27 15.36 -18.08
C ALA A 186 5.85 16.41 -19.14
N VAL A 187 6.47 17.59 -19.13
CA VAL A 187 6.22 18.68 -20.10
C VAL A 187 6.60 18.25 -21.52
N ALA A 188 7.75 17.60 -21.70
CA ALA A 188 8.17 17.09 -23.01
C ALA A 188 7.19 16.07 -23.60
N ARG A 189 6.47 15.35 -22.72
CA ARG A 189 5.44 14.36 -23.08
C ARG A 189 4.01 14.91 -23.11
N GLY A 190 3.81 16.17 -22.72
CA GLY A 190 2.48 16.78 -22.66
C GLY A 190 1.55 16.14 -21.61
N VAL A 191 2.10 15.58 -20.53
CA VAL A 191 1.36 14.93 -19.44
C VAL A 191 1.71 15.53 -18.08
N SER A 192 0.97 15.17 -17.04
CA SER A 192 1.26 15.59 -15.66
C SER A 192 2.37 14.76 -15.01
N VAL A 193 3.01 15.33 -13.98
CA VAL A 193 3.99 14.61 -13.14
C VAL A 193 3.37 13.37 -12.51
N ALA A 194 2.10 13.46 -12.09
CA ALA A 194 1.38 12.34 -11.50
C ALA A 194 1.20 11.19 -12.50
N GLN A 195 0.85 11.51 -13.75
CA GLN A 195 0.72 10.51 -14.81
C GLN A 195 2.05 9.81 -15.10
N ILE A 196 3.17 10.55 -15.16
CA ILE A 196 4.50 9.94 -15.31
C ILE A 196 4.82 9.00 -14.15
N ALA A 197 4.59 9.43 -12.91
CA ALA A 197 4.88 8.62 -11.72
C ALA A 197 4.03 7.34 -11.66
N ILE A 198 2.75 7.43 -12.01
CA ILE A 198 1.83 6.27 -12.05
C ILE A 198 2.22 5.32 -13.18
N ALA A 199 2.47 5.84 -14.39
CA ALA A 199 2.87 5.05 -15.54
C ALA A 199 4.22 4.35 -15.31
N TRP A 200 5.17 5.01 -14.63
CA TRP A 200 6.44 4.41 -14.28
C TRP A 200 6.25 3.20 -13.38
N VAL A 201 5.43 3.29 -12.31
CA VAL A 201 5.16 2.15 -11.43
C VAL A 201 4.48 1.00 -12.19
N ALA A 202 3.51 1.30 -13.06
CA ALA A 202 2.85 0.28 -13.88
C ALA A 202 3.82 -0.40 -14.87
N ALA A 203 4.82 0.35 -15.38
CA ALA A 203 5.80 -0.17 -16.33
C ALA A 203 6.83 -1.14 -15.70
N GLN A 204 6.91 -1.22 -14.38
CA GLN A 204 7.87 -2.10 -13.68
C GLN A 204 7.49 -3.59 -13.80
N GLY A 205 6.25 -3.91 -14.15
CA GLY A 205 5.82 -5.27 -14.48
C GLY A 205 4.30 -5.45 -14.42
N ALA A 206 3.78 -6.40 -15.19
CA ALA A 206 2.36 -6.75 -15.20
C ALA A 206 1.85 -7.32 -13.85
N ASP A 207 2.79 -7.72 -12.98
CA ASP A 207 2.57 -8.15 -11.61
C ASP A 207 2.34 -6.98 -10.63
N ILE A 208 2.44 -5.73 -11.07
CA ILE A 208 2.38 -4.53 -10.21
C ILE A 208 1.16 -3.66 -10.57
N VAL A 209 0.32 -3.39 -9.58
CA VAL A 209 -0.87 -2.53 -9.69
C VAL A 209 -0.68 -1.26 -8.85
N PRO A 210 -0.53 -0.08 -9.46
CA PRO A 210 -0.43 1.17 -8.72
C PRO A 210 -1.79 1.57 -8.12
N LEU A 211 -1.80 1.90 -6.83
CA LEU A 211 -2.96 2.48 -6.16
C LEU A 211 -2.99 4.00 -6.34
N VAL A 212 -4.04 4.46 -7.01
CA VAL A 212 -4.33 5.87 -7.24
C VAL A 212 -5.47 6.30 -6.32
N GLY A 213 -5.13 7.08 -5.29
CA GLY A 213 -6.11 7.68 -4.39
C GLY A 213 -6.53 9.07 -4.88
N ALA A 214 -7.83 9.35 -4.91
CA ALA A 214 -8.37 10.68 -5.22
C ALA A 214 -9.58 10.99 -4.33
N ARG A 215 -9.70 12.26 -3.90
CA ARG A 215 -10.86 12.75 -3.13
C ARG A 215 -11.95 13.36 -4.01
N THR A 216 -11.61 13.75 -5.23
CA THR A 216 -12.55 14.32 -6.20
C THR A 216 -12.34 13.67 -7.56
N ARG A 217 -13.36 13.73 -8.42
CA ARG A 217 -13.30 13.14 -9.76
C ARG A 217 -12.29 13.87 -10.65
N GLU A 218 -12.16 15.17 -10.47
CA GLU A 218 -11.21 16.01 -11.21
C GLU A 218 -9.78 15.56 -10.91
N ARG A 219 -9.44 15.30 -9.65
CA ARG A 219 -8.11 14.79 -9.26
C ARG A 219 -7.85 13.36 -9.75
N LEU A 220 -8.89 12.54 -9.83
CA LEU A 220 -8.77 11.20 -10.42
C LEU A 220 -8.47 11.28 -11.91
N ASN A 221 -9.23 12.10 -12.65
CA ASN A 221 -9.05 12.30 -14.08
C ASN A 221 -7.67 12.91 -14.40
N GLU A 222 -7.19 13.85 -13.59
CA GLU A 222 -5.84 14.42 -13.73
C GLU A 222 -4.72 13.38 -13.53
N SER A 223 -4.92 12.44 -12.60
CA SER A 223 -3.93 11.42 -12.27
C SER A 223 -3.88 10.30 -13.31
N LEU A 224 -5.03 9.91 -13.86
CA LEU A 224 -5.13 8.81 -14.84
C LEU A 224 -4.98 9.30 -16.29
N GLY A 225 -5.37 10.55 -16.57
CA GLY A 225 -5.52 11.04 -17.92
C GLY A 225 -6.69 10.42 -18.67
N GLU A 226 -6.85 10.85 -19.93
CA GLU A 226 -7.87 10.30 -20.84
C GLU A 226 -7.43 9.00 -21.52
N LYS A 227 -6.12 8.78 -21.63
CA LYS A 227 -5.52 7.62 -22.27
C LYS A 227 -4.45 7.02 -21.38
N GLU A 228 -4.34 5.70 -21.44
CA GLU A 228 -3.26 4.97 -20.81
C GLU A 228 -1.91 5.44 -21.40
N LEU A 229 -1.00 5.85 -20.52
CA LEU A 229 0.34 6.28 -20.88
C LEU A 229 1.26 5.07 -20.90
N VAL A 230 1.66 4.64 -22.09
CA VAL A 230 2.64 3.57 -22.27
C VAL A 230 4.03 4.19 -22.43
N LEU A 231 4.94 3.83 -21.52
CA LEU A 231 6.32 4.32 -21.52
C LEU A 231 7.21 3.41 -22.38
N SER A 232 8.07 4.02 -23.19
CA SER A 232 9.13 3.29 -23.90
C SER A 232 10.30 2.97 -22.97
N ALA A 233 11.23 2.11 -23.40
CA ALA A 233 12.47 1.89 -22.64
C ALA A 233 13.30 3.17 -22.46
N GLU A 234 13.29 4.05 -23.46
CA GLU A 234 13.96 5.36 -23.40
C GLU A 234 13.28 6.30 -22.40
N ASP A 235 11.94 6.25 -22.27
CA ASP A 235 11.22 6.98 -21.23
C ASP A 235 11.63 6.55 -19.85
N ILE A 236 11.70 5.23 -19.62
CA ILE A 236 12.12 4.69 -18.32
C ILE A 236 13.51 5.20 -17.96
N VAL A 237 14.47 5.13 -18.89
CA VAL A 237 15.84 5.65 -18.68
C VAL A 237 15.82 7.15 -18.36
N THR A 238 15.03 7.94 -19.09
CA THR A 238 14.95 9.39 -18.90
C THR A 238 14.32 9.75 -17.53
N ILE A 239 13.25 9.04 -17.15
CA ILE A 239 12.56 9.22 -15.87
C ILE A 239 13.48 8.86 -14.71
N GLU A 240 14.20 7.73 -14.81
CA GLU A 240 15.12 7.28 -13.77
C GLU A 240 16.39 8.12 -13.69
N ALA A 241 16.80 8.78 -14.78
CA ALA A 241 17.84 9.79 -14.73
C ALA A 241 17.37 11.07 -14.00
N ALA A 242 16.09 11.45 -14.14
CA ALA A 242 15.52 12.59 -13.44
C ALA A 242 15.31 12.33 -11.94
N ILE A 243 14.93 11.09 -11.58
CA ILE A 243 14.83 10.62 -10.19
C ILE A 243 15.59 9.29 -10.05
N PRO A 244 16.90 9.33 -9.77
CA PRO A 244 17.67 8.13 -9.52
C PRO A 244 17.13 7.36 -8.31
N ALA A 245 17.35 6.05 -8.29
CA ALA A 245 17.10 5.25 -7.11
C ALA A 245 17.82 5.85 -5.90
N ASP A 246 17.15 5.85 -4.75
CA ASP A 246 17.65 6.38 -3.47
C ASP A 246 18.00 7.87 -3.46
N ALA A 247 17.64 8.64 -4.51
CA ALA A 247 17.93 10.07 -4.56
C ALA A 247 17.09 10.90 -3.58
N ALA A 248 15.94 10.39 -3.12
CA ALA A 248 15.05 11.12 -2.25
C ALA A 248 15.61 11.26 -0.83
N ALA A 249 15.55 12.47 -0.29
CA ALA A 249 16.04 12.78 1.04
C ALA A 249 14.95 12.60 2.10
N GLY A 250 15.33 12.06 3.25
CA GLY A 250 14.42 11.80 4.36
C GLY A 250 13.56 10.54 4.17
N SER A 251 13.40 9.78 5.25
CA SER A 251 12.52 8.61 5.29
C SER A 251 11.05 9.00 5.16
N ARG A 252 10.23 8.07 4.69
CA ARG A 252 8.77 8.26 4.51
C ARG A 252 8.02 8.42 5.84
N TYR A 253 8.57 7.85 6.91
CA TYR A 253 8.06 7.92 8.27
C TYR A 253 9.21 8.28 9.23
N ASP A 254 8.89 8.64 10.46
CA ASP A 254 9.91 8.77 11.51
C ASP A 254 10.58 7.41 11.83
N GLU A 255 11.70 7.45 12.53
CA GLU A 255 12.50 6.26 12.85
C GLU A 255 11.70 5.18 13.60
N SER A 256 10.84 5.58 14.54
CA SER A 256 10.05 4.64 15.34
C SER A 256 9.03 3.88 14.47
N GLN A 257 8.38 4.59 13.55
CA GLN A 257 7.45 4.02 12.60
C GLN A 257 8.15 3.16 11.55
N MET A 258 9.33 3.57 11.08
CA MET A 258 10.13 2.77 10.16
C MET A 258 10.55 1.43 10.81
N ALA A 259 10.95 1.43 12.09
CA ALA A 259 11.35 0.22 12.80
C ALA A 259 10.23 -0.82 12.99
N MET A 260 8.96 -0.39 12.89
CA MET A 260 7.79 -1.27 12.94
C MET A 260 7.52 -2.01 11.62
N LEU A 261 8.15 -1.59 10.53
CA LEU A 261 7.94 -2.18 9.20
C LEU A 261 8.85 -3.39 9.04
N ASP A 262 8.23 -4.56 8.91
CA ASP A 262 8.96 -5.81 8.66
C ASP A 262 9.61 -5.82 7.26
N SER A 263 9.04 -5.08 6.31
CA SER A 263 9.59 -4.84 4.97
C SER A 263 10.92 -4.06 4.95
N GLU A 264 11.25 -3.34 6.01
CA GLU A 264 12.42 -2.45 6.07
C GLU A 264 13.55 -3.02 6.95
N ARG A 265 13.51 -4.33 7.24
CA ARG A 265 14.50 -5.06 8.04
C ARG A 265 15.56 -5.79 7.21
#